data_AF-A0A183G4Q0-F1
#
_entry.id   AF-A0A183G4Q0-F1
#
_cell.length_a   1.000
_cell.length_b   1.000
_cell.length_c   1.000
_cell.angle_alpha   90.00
_cell.angle_beta   90.00
_cell.angle_gamma   90.00
#
_symmetry.space_group_name_H-M   'P 1'
#
loop_
_entity.id
_entity.type
_entity.pdbx_description
1 polymer ?
#
loop_
_entity_poly.entity_id
_entity_poly.type
_entity_poly.pdbx_seq_one_letter_code
_entity_poly.pdbx_strand_id
1 'polypeptide(L)'
;MNPLSLLLVDGLAQPETFQYSLIYISTLLKFLQGNGAMGGFLNTLRSYLWIPIQQYTTRELEVELFAHLHSLSLRWHLSRKTGLVLRVMDRGTSSVNSILNYILFNIVPTIADIIIAVIFFFSTFNFYFGAIVLVTMALYLVVTIYVTEWRTKFRRDMNEKENASSAIATDSLLNYETVKYYGNEVYEVDRFRHAIESFQLAEWRSNASLALLNFLQNGLIGLGMTAGSVLVAYLITVDHQLTVGDYVLFTTYILQLYSPLNFFGTVYRFVDVGFAFCFCY
;
A
#
# COMPACT_ATOMS: atom_id res chain seq x y z
N MET A 1 18.62 4.28 -2.99
CA MET A 1 19.80 4.48 -2.10
C MET A 1 20.50 5.69 -2.66
N ASN A 2 20.71 6.74 -1.88
CA ASN A 2 21.27 8.00 -2.40
C ASN A 2 22.63 7.76 -3.09
N PRO A 3 23.02 8.58 -4.08
CA PRO A 3 24.34 8.55 -4.72
C PRO A 3 25.54 8.62 -3.74
N LEU A 4 25.29 8.91 -2.46
CA LEU A 4 26.27 8.85 -1.37
C LEU A 4 26.67 7.44 -0.94
N SER A 5 25.84 6.41 -1.13
CA SER A 5 26.27 5.03 -0.86
C SER A 5 27.27 4.53 -1.89
N LEU A 6 27.26 5.13 -3.09
CA LEU A 6 28.21 4.87 -4.17
C LEU A 6 29.60 5.38 -3.78
N LEU A 7 29.68 6.61 -3.28
CA LEU A 7 30.91 7.18 -2.68
C LEU A 7 31.47 6.37 -1.51
N LEU A 8 30.62 5.69 -0.74
CA LEU A 8 31.06 4.88 0.40
C LEU A 8 31.63 3.54 -0.02
N VAL A 9 31.01 2.88 -1.00
CA VAL A 9 31.48 1.59 -1.51
C VAL A 9 32.76 1.79 -2.32
N ASP A 10 32.84 2.84 -3.13
CA ASP A 10 34.07 3.21 -3.85
C ASP A 10 35.17 3.70 -2.91
N GLY A 11 34.82 4.43 -1.84
CA GLY A 11 35.75 4.87 -0.80
C GLY A 11 36.30 3.74 0.07
N LEU A 12 35.55 2.65 0.23
CA LEU A 12 36.01 1.44 0.94
C LEU A 12 36.82 0.49 0.05
N ALA A 13 36.74 0.63 -1.28
CA ALA A 13 37.52 -0.15 -2.24
C ALA A 13 38.95 0.38 -2.45
N GLN A 14 39.26 1.59 -1.98
CA GLN A 14 40.60 2.18 -2.06
C GLN A 14 41.40 1.94 -0.75
N PRO A 15 42.63 1.36 -0.80
CA PRO A 15 43.30 0.86 0.41
C PRO A 15 43.89 1.93 1.34
N GLU A 16 43.95 3.21 0.96
CA GLU A 16 44.94 4.12 1.58
C GLU A 16 44.41 5.16 2.58
N THR A 17 43.11 5.38 2.77
CA THR A 17 42.63 6.16 3.93
C THR A 17 41.25 5.73 4.41
N PHE A 18 41.17 5.25 5.64
CA PHE A 18 39.90 4.91 6.30
C PHE A 18 39.12 6.21 6.60
N GLN A 19 38.19 6.60 5.71
CA GLN A 19 37.45 7.86 5.81
C GLN A 19 36.28 7.75 6.81
N TYR A 20 36.58 7.91 8.10
CA TYR A 20 35.59 7.92 9.19
C TYR A 20 34.46 8.95 8.96
N SER A 21 34.77 10.09 8.33
CA SER A 21 33.81 11.16 8.03
C SER A 21 32.63 10.69 7.16
N LEU A 22 32.88 9.89 6.12
CA LEU A 22 31.83 9.36 5.24
C LEU A 22 30.93 8.34 5.97
N ILE A 23 31.51 7.54 6.86
CA ILE A 23 30.76 6.57 7.67
C ILE A 23 29.84 7.31 8.65
N TYR A 24 30.32 8.35 9.35
CA TYR A 24 29.47 9.15 10.23
C TYR A 24 28.38 9.91 9.48
N ILE A 25 28.70 10.53 8.34
CA ILE A 25 27.71 11.26 7.51
C ILE A 25 26.62 10.31 6.99
N SER A 26 27.01 9.13 6.50
CA SER A 26 26.03 8.14 6.01
C SER A 26 25.18 7.54 7.11
N THR A 27 25.74 7.30 8.31
CA THR A 27 25.01 6.77 9.46
C THR A 27 24.05 7.83 10.02
N LEU A 28 24.48 9.09 10.06
CA LEU A 28 23.64 10.23 10.44
C LEU A 28 22.51 10.45 9.43
N LEU A 29 22.79 10.39 8.12
CA LEU A 29 21.76 10.49 7.07
C LEU A 29 20.78 9.33 7.14
N LYS A 30 21.24 8.09 7.36
CA LYS A 30 20.36 6.92 7.55
C LYS A 30 19.53 7.03 8.83
N PHE A 31 20.06 7.63 9.89
CA PHE A 31 19.33 7.93 11.11
C PHE A 31 18.25 9.01 10.91
N LEU A 32 18.56 10.06 10.15
CA LEU A 32 17.63 11.13 9.81
C LEU A 32 16.51 10.67 8.87
N GLN A 33 16.87 9.92 7.82
CA GLN A 33 15.96 9.43 6.79
C GLN A 33 15.12 8.25 7.30
N GLY A 34 15.72 7.35 8.09
CA GLY A 34 15.13 6.10 8.55
C GLY A 34 14.95 5.11 7.40
N ASN A 35 15.66 3.99 7.41
CA ASN A 35 15.39 2.92 6.46
C ASN A 35 14.20 2.10 6.98
N GLY A 36 13.38 1.57 6.06
CA GLY A 36 12.12 0.86 6.30
C GLY A 36 11.97 0.15 7.65
N ALA A 37 10.80 0.35 8.26
CA ALA A 37 10.28 -0.17 9.54
C ALA A 37 10.60 0.61 10.82
N MET A 38 11.68 1.39 10.90
CA MET A 38 11.90 2.34 12.01
C MET A 38 11.79 3.76 11.49
N GLY A 39 10.64 4.41 11.75
CA GLY A 39 10.35 5.75 11.25
C GLY A 39 11.50 6.72 11.57
N GLY A 40 12.17 7.21 10.52
CA GLY A 40 13.25 8.18 10.66
C GLY A 40 12.77 9.43 11.41
N PHE A 41 13.69 10.11 12.08
CA PHE A 41 13.38 11.32 12.85
C PHE A 41 12.57 12.33 12.02
N LEU A 42 12.91 12.48 10.74
CA LEU A 42 12.18 13.35 9.80
C LEU A 42 10.74 12.87 9.54
N ASN A 43 10.51 11.58 9.40
CA ASN A 43 9.17 11.03 9.18
C ASN A 43 8.28 11.18 10.42
N THR A 44 8.86 11.00 11.61
CA THR A 44 8.16 11.22 12.89
C THR A 44 7.85 12.69 13.12
N LEU A 45 8.81 13.57 12.85
CA LEU A 45 8.60 15.02 12.93
C LEU A 45 7.53 15.48 11.94
N ARG A 46 7.58 14.99 10.70
CA ARG A 46 6.55 15.26 9.70
C ARG A 46 5.18 14.77 10.14
N SER A 47 5.08 13.54 10.66
CA SER A 47 3.82 13.00 11.18
C SER A 47 3.28 13.88 12.29
N TYR A 48 4.15 14.37 13.19
CA TYR A 48 3.76 15.29 14.25
C TYR A 48 3.24 16.64 13.71
N LEU A 49 3.92 17.22 12.72
CA LEU A 49 3.49 18.45 12.05
C LEU A 49 2.19 18.26 11.25
N TRP A 50 1.88 17.04 10.81
CA TRP A 50 0.63 16.75 10.09
C TRP A 50 -0.60 16.71 11.01
N ILE A 51 -0.45 16.30 12.28
CA ILE A 51 -1.56 16.21 13.24
C ILE A 51 -2.45 17.47 13.27
N PRO A 52 -1.93 18.71 13.43
CA PRO A 52 -2.78 19.90 13.48
C PRO A 52 -3.52 20.16 12.16
N ILE A 53 -2.86 19.93 11.01
CA ILE A 53 -3.46 20.09 9.68
C ILE A 53 -4.59 19.07 9.51
N GLN A 54 -4.33 17.84 9.94
CA GLN A 54 -5.27 16.75 9.92
C GLN A 54 -6.53 17.07 10.73
N GLN A 55 -6.36 17.56 11.97
CA GLN A 55 -7.46 17.91 12.86
C GLN A 55 -8.27 19.10 12.36
N TYR A 56 -7.60 20.12 11.83
CA TYR A 56 -8.28 21.28 11.24
C TYR A 56 -9.14 20.87 10.05
N THR A 57 -8.59 20.06 9.14
CA THR A 57 -9.28 19.59 7.93
C THR A 57 -10.49 18.72 8.28
N THR A 58 -10.35 17.78 9.23
CA THR A 58 -11.48 16.95 9.70
C THR A 58 -12.59 17.81 10.28
N ARG A 59 -12.24 18.77 11.16
CA ARG A 59 -13.23 19.64 11.81
C ARG A 59 -14.00 20.47 10.78
N GLU A 60 -13.30 21.09 9.83
CA GLU A 60 -13.94 21.93 8.82
C GLU A 60 -14.88 21.10 7.93
N LEU A 61 -14.43 19.93 7.46
CA LEU A 61 -15.24 19.01 6.66
C LEU A 61 -16.47 18.51 7.42
N GLU A 62 -16.34 18.13 8.69
CA GLU A 62 -17.48 17.69 9.50
C GLU A 62 -18.51 18.81 9.70
N VAL A 63 -18.05 20.03 9.97
CA VAL A 63 -18.95 21.19 10.15
C VAL A 63 -19.65 21.55 8.83
N GLU A 64 -18.93 21.55 7.71
CA GLU A 64 -19.48 21.85 6.40
C GLU A 64 -20.49 20.78 5.95
N LEU A 65 -20.16 19.49 6.12
CA LEU A 65 -21.09 18.39 5.84
C LEU A 65 -22.31 18.44 6.74
N PHE A 66 -22.15 18.76 8.02
CA PHE A 66 -23.27 18.90 8.95
C PHE A 66 -24.17 20.09 8.59
N ALA A 67 -23.60 21.24 8.21
CA ALA A 67 -24.34 22.39 7.72
C ALA A 67 -25.10 22.07 6.42
N HIS A 68 -24.46 21.35 5.49
CA HIS A 68 -25.10 20.88 4.27
C HIS A 68 -26.25 19.92 4.55
N LEU A 69 -26.07 18.97 5.48
CA LEU A 69 -27.13 18.06 5.91
C LEU A 69 -28.33 18.81 6.47
N HIS A 70 -28.12 19.89 7.22
CA HIS A 70 -29.21 20.75 7.73
C HIS A 70 -29.93 21.56 6.64
N SER A 71 -29.27 21.84 5.52
CA SER A 71 -29.87 22.58 4.40
C SER A 71 -30.81 21.72 3.53
N LEU A 72 -30.84 20.39 3.75
CA LEU A 72 -31.65 19.46 2.96
C LEU A 72 -33.13 19.51 3.33
N SER A 73 -33.98 19.18 2.34
CA SER A 73 -35.43 19.20 2.53
C SER A 73 -35.92 18.20 3.59
N LEU A 74 -37.01 18.53 4.28
CA LEU A 74 -37.65 17.65 5.26
C LEU A 74 -38.01 16.26 4.68
N ARG A 75 -38.40 16.21 3.39
CA ARG A 75 -38.67 14.94 2.67
C ARG A 75 -37.42 14.05 2.58
N TRP A 76 -36.24 14.65 2.45
CA TRP A 76 -34.96 13.93 2.46
C TRP A 76 -34.67 13.33 3.83
N HIS A 77 -34.88 14.10 4.91
CA HIS A 77 -34.70 13.61 6.29
C HIS A 77 -35.68 12.49 6.67
N LEU A 78 -36.94 12.57 6.24
CA LEU A 78 -37.96 11.55 6.56
C LEU A 78 -37.76 10.21 5.83
N SER A 79 -37.00 10.20 4.73
CA SER A 79 -36.80 9.00 3.90
C SER A 79 -35.52 8.23 4.23
N ARG A 80 -34.65 8.75 5.11
CA ARG A 80 -33.35 8.14 5.46
C ARG A 80 -33.20 8.02 6.96
N LYS A 81 -32.56 6.93 7.42
CA LYS A 81 -32.24 6.75 8.85
C LYS A 81 -31.09 7.70 9.24
N THR A 82 -31.34 8.69 10.08
CA THR A 82 -30.35 9.70 10.50
C THR A 82 -29.05 9.08 11.04
N GLY A 83 -29.13 8.00 11.80
CA GLY A 83 -27.95 7.28 12.32
C GLY A 83 -27.14 6.49 11.29
N LEU A 84 -27.68 6.23 10.10
CA LEU A 84 -26.89 5.70 8.97
C LEU A 84 -26.17 6.83 8.24
N VAL A 85 -26.83 7.98 8.07
CA VAL A 85 -26.26 9.17 7.42
C VAL A 85 -25.05 9.69 8.21
N LEU A 86 -25.16 9.85 9.53
CA LEU A 86 -24.04 10.28 10.38
C LEU A 86 -22.86 9.30 10.31
N ARG A 87 -23.12 7.99 10.37
CA ARG A 87 -22.06 6.97 10.20
C ARG A 87 -21.41 6.96 8.82
N VAL A 88 -22.12 7.40 7.78
CA VAL A 88 -21.55 7.56 6.44
C VAL A 88 -20.70 8.84 6.39
N MET A 89 -21.15 9.93 7.01
CA MET A 89 -20.39 11.17 7.15
C MET A 89 -19.07 10.95 7.88
N ASP A 90 -19.10 10.36 9.08
CA ASP A 90 -17.88 10.11 9.89
C ASP A 90 -16.87 9.24 9.14
N ARG A 91 -17.34 8.18 8.48
CA ARG A 91 -16.50 7.30 7.65
C ARG A 91 -15.98 8.03 6.41
N GLY A 92 -16.79 8.89 5.80
CA GLY A 92 -16.42 9.72 4.65
C GLY A 92 -15.28 10.67 5.01
N THR A 93 -15.44 11.47 6.07
CA THR A 93 -14.41 12.42 6.52
C THR A 93 -13.09 11.71 6.86
N SER A 94 -13.16 10.61 7.62
CA SER A 94 -11.97 9.82 7.97
C SER A 94 -11.28 9.23 6.74
N SER A 95 -12.06 8.79 5.73
CA SER A 95 -11.54 8.26 4.47
C SER A 95 -10.87 9.34 3.63
N VAL A 96 -11.49 10.52 3.49
CA VAL A 96 -10.91 11.67 2.77
C VAL A 96 -9.56 12.05 3.36
N ASN A 97 -9.51 12.15 4.69
CA ASN A 97 -8.28 12.50 5.38
C ASN A 97 -7.17 11.44 5.16
N SER A 98 -7.54 10.16 5.29
CA SER A 98 -6.63 9.05 5.04
C SER A 98 -6.11 9.06 3.60
N ILE A 99 -6.97 9.32 2.61
CA ILE A 99 -6.59 9.41 1.20
C ILE A 99 -5.64 10.58 0.96
N LEU A 100 -5.94 11.76 1.52
CA LEU A 100 -5.13 12.96 1.33
C LEU A 100 -3.72 12.79 1.92
N ASN A 101 -3.64 12.27 3.15
CA ASN A 101 -2.36 11.88 3.76
C ASN A 101 -1.62 10.91 2.86
N TYR A 102 -2.30 9.87 2.39
CA TYR A 102 -1.69 8.83 1.57
C TYR A 102 -1.16 9.36 0.23
N ILE A 103 -1.91 10.21 -0.50
CA ILE A 103 -1.49 10.79 -1.78
C ILE A 103 -0.25 11.66 -1.59
N LEU A 104 -0.29 12.61 -0.66
CA LEU A 104 0.81 13.55 -0.44
C LEU A 104 2.09 12.85 0.03
N PHE A 105 1.94 11.76 0.78
CA PHE A 105 3.03 11.22 1.57
C PHE A 105 3.57 9.87 1.12
N ASN A 106 2.80 9.11 0.35
CA ASN A 106 3.27 7.88 -0.26
C ASN A 106 3.35 8.02 -1.79
N ILE A 107 2.31 8.55 -2.45
CA ILE A 107 2.28 8.58 -3.93
C ILE A 107 3.28 9.58 -4.49
N VAL A 108 3.21 10.84 -4.05
CA VAL A 108 4.08 11.91 -4.59
C VAL A 108 5.57 11.57 -4.40
N PRO A 109 6.04 11.15 -3.21
CA PRO A 109 7.45 10.77 -3.03
C PRO A 109 7.84 9.57 -3.88
N THR A 110 6.97 8.55 -3.99
CA THR A 110 7.30 7.37 -4.79
C THR A 110 7.42 7.70 -6.28
N ILE A 111 6.53 8.53 -6.83
CA ILE A 111 6.65 8.96 -8.23
C ILE A 111 7.96 9.74 -8.44
N ALA A 112 8.30 10.63 -7.50
CA ALA A 112 9.57 11.34 -7.54
C ALA A 112 10.77 10.38 -7.48
N ASP A 113 10.75 9.38 -6.58
CA ASP A 113 11.80 8.36 -6.46
C ASP A 113 11.95 7.55 -7.75
N ILE A 114 10.84 7.18 -8.40
CA ILE A 114 10.84 6.49 -9.69
C ILE A 114 11.48 7.36 -10.79
N ILE A 115 11.13 8.64 -10.86
CA ILE A 115 11.70 9.56 -11.86
C ILE A 115 13.21 9.74 -11.62
N ILE A 116 13.61 9.96 -10.37
CA ILE A 116 15.02 10.09 -9.97
C ILE A 116 15.79 8.82 -10.31
N ALA A 117 15.21 7.65 -10.04
CA ALA A 117 15.77 6.35 -10.38
C ALA A 117 16.03 6.19 -11.87
N VAL A 118 15.02 6.48 -12.69
CA VAL A 118 15.13 6.38 -14.14
C VAL A 118 16.24 7.30 -14.64
N ILE A 119 16.24 8.57 -14.25
CA ILE A 119 17.29 9.54 -14.63
C ILE A 119 18.68 9.06 -14.20
N PHE A 120 18.82 8.55 -12.97
CA PHE A 120 20.08 8.06 -12.44
C PHE A 120 20.60 6.83 -13.21
N PHE A 121 19.74 5.86 -13.53
CA PHE A 121 20.14 4.67 -14.29
C PHE A 121 20.53 5.01 -15.73
N PHE A 122 19.81 5.93 -16.38
CA PHE A 122 20.16 6.39 -17.73
C PHE A 122 21.49 7.16 -17.76
N SER A 123 21.79 7.93 -16.72
CA SER A 123 23.03 8.71 -16.65
C SER A 123 24.27 7.89 -16.26
N THR A 124 24.11 6.82 -15.46
CA THR A 124 25.26 6.12 -14.85
C THR A 124 25.63 4.82 -15.57
N PHE A 125 24.67 4.06 -16.11
CA PHE A 125 24.90 2.64 -16.47
C PHE A 125 24.70 2.27 -17.95
N ASN A 126 24.67 3.23 -18.88
CA ASN A 126 24.48 2.97 -20.32
C ASN A 126 23.04 2.47 -20.64
N PHE A 127 22.59 2.59 -21.89
CA PHE A 127 21.18 2.44 -22.28
C PHE A 127 20.58 1.06 -21.95
N TYR A 128 21.38 -0.01 -22.03
CA TYR A 128 20.94 -1.39 -21.83
C TYR A 128 20.50 -1.68 -20.38
N PHE A 129 21.16 -1.11 -19.38
CA PHE A 129 20.80 -1.29 -17.97
C PHE A 129 19.48 -0.59 -17.62
N GLY A 130 19.33 0.66 -18.07
CA GLY A 130 18.10 1.43 -17.89
C GLY A 130 16.90 0.72 -18.52
N ALA A 131 17.08 0.13 -19.70
CA ALA A 131 16.03 -0.62 -20.38
C ALA A 131 15.56 -1.85 -19.59
N ILE A 132 16.48 -2.64 -19.02
CA ILE A 132 16.13 -3.85 -18.25
C ILE A 132 15.39 -3.49 -16.96
N VAL A 133 15.88 -2.49 -16.22
CA VAL A 133 15.20 -2.03 -14.99
C VAL A 133 13.82 -1.46 -15.30
N LEU A 134 13.70 -0.70 -16.38
CA LEU A 134 12.41 -0.17 -16.81
C LEU A 134 11.45 -1.31 -17.19
N VAL A 135 11.92 -2.32 -17.93
CA VAL A 135 11.10 -3.48 -18.32
C VAL A 135 10.67 -4.29 -17.10
N THR A 136 11.57 -4.60 -16.16
CA THR A 136 11.21 -5.36 -14.95
C THR A 136 10.22 -4.59 -14.08
N MET A 137 10.39 -3.28 -13.97
CA MET A 137 9.52 -2.43 -13.18
C MET A 137 8.15 -2.22 -13.83
N ALA A 138 8.10 -2.00 -15.15
CA ALA A 138 6.86 -1.94 -15.90
C ALA A 138 6.08 -3.26 -15.81
N LEU A 139 6.77 -4.39 -15.93
CA LEU A 139 6.17 -5.71 -15.82
C LEU A 139 5.67 -5.99 -14.40
N TYR A 140 6.40 -5.59 -13.36
CA TYR A 140 5.93 -5.64 -11.97
C TYR A 140 4.64 -4.82 -11.77
N LEU A 141 4.60 -3.60 -12.32
CA LEU A 141 3.44 -2.71 -12.21
C LEU A 141 2.21 -3.29 -12.91
N VAL A 142 2.36 -3.77 -14.15
CA VAL A 142 1.27 -4.39 -14.92
C VAL A 142 0.72 -5.63 -14.21
N VAL A 143 1.61 -6.53 -13.76
CA VAL A 143 1.19 -7.74 -13.03
C VAL A 143 0.49 -7.36 -11.72
N THR A 144 1.02 -6.39 -10.99
CA THR A 144 0.42 -5.94 -9.72
C THR A 144 -0.98 -5.35 -9.93
N ILE A 145 -1.19 -4.52 -10.94
CA ILE A 145 -2.51 -3.93 -11.24
C ILE A 145 -3.50 -5.04 -11.64
N TYR A 146 -3.13 -5.90 -12.58
CA TYR A 146 -4.01 -6.96 -13.09
C TYR A 146 -4.45 -7.92 -11.98
N VAL A 147 -3.50 -8.39 -11.15
CA VAL A 147 -3.80 -9.30 -10.05
C VAL A 147 -4.61 -8.58 -8.95
N THR A 148 -4.36 -7.29 -8.71
CA THR A 148 -5.13 -6.50 -7.73
C THR A 148 -6.60 -6.35 -8.13
N GLU A 149 -6.87 -6.07 -9.41
CA GLU A 149 -8.23 -5.96 -9.92
C GLU A 149 -8.96 -7.31 -9.81
N TRP A 150 -8.31 -8.40 -10.21
CA TRP A 150 -8.83 -9.76 -10.08
C TRP A 150 -9.13 -10.12 -8.61
N ARG A 151 -8.22 -9.80 -7.69
CA ARG A 151 -8.37 -10.04 -6.24
C ARG A 151 -9.55 -9.26 -5.64
N THR A 152 -9.86 -8.08 -6.16
CA THR A 152 -10.93 -7.23 -5.62
C THR A 152 -12.30 -7.93 -5.66
N LYS A 153 -12.52 -8.82 -6.64
CA LYS A 153 -13.74 -9.63 -6.74
C LYS A 153 -13.89 -10.61 -5.58
N PHE A 154 -12.83 -11.33 -5.21
CA PHE A 154 -12.85 -12.26 -4.06
C PHE A 154 -13.06 -11.53 -2.74
N ARG A 155 -12.49 -10.33 -2.62
CA ARG A 155 -12.67 -9.52 -1.40
C ARG A 155 -14.09 -8.97 -1.27
N ARG A 156 -14.74 -8.63 -2.39
CA ARG A 156 -16.17 -8.27 -2.40
C ARG A 156 -17.05 -9.45 -1.97
N ASP A 157 -16.80 -10.64 -2.52
CA ASP A 157 -17.54 -11.86 -2.14
C ASP A 157 -17.37 -12.18 -0.65
N MET A 158 -16.14 -12.11 -0.12
CA MET A 158 -15.87 -12.26 1.31
C MET A 158 -16.69 -11.29 2.18
N ASN A 159 -16.67 -9.99 1.84
CA ASN A 159 -17.43 -8.98 2.58
C ASN A 159 -18.94 -9.21 2.51
N GLU A 160 -19.47 -9.70 1.38
CA GLU A 160 -20.89 -10.02 1.24
C GLU A 160 -21.29 -11.20 2.14
N LYS A 161 -20.47 -12.26 2.18
CA LYS A 161 -20.69 -13.40 3.07
C LYS A 161 -20.55 -13.02 4.56
N GLU A 162 -19.63 -12.12 4.90
CA GLU A 162 -19.48 -11.58 6.26
C GLU A 162 -20.71 -10.79 6.70
N ASN A 163 -21.23 -9.94 5.81
CA ASN A 163 -22.45 -9.18 6.10
C ASN A 163 -23.66 -10.12 6.26
N ALA A 164 -23.76 -11.16 5.42
CA ALA A 164 -24.84 -12.15 5.51
C ALA A 164 -24.79 -12.94 6.82
N SER A 165 -23.60 -13.41 7.25
CA SER A 165 -23.46 -14.13 8.53
C SER A 165 -23.76 -13.23 9.72
N SER A 166 -23.31 -11.98 9.69
CA SER A 166 -23.60 -10.96 10.72
C SER A 166 -25.09 -10.62 10.79
N ALA A 167 -25.77 -10.55 9.64
CA ALA A 167 -27.21 -10.33 9.57
C ALA A 167 -27.99 -11.49 10.20
N ILE A 168 -27.62 -12.74 9.90
CA ILE A 168 -28.24 -13.95 10.50
C ILE A 168 -28.08 -13.95 12.02
N ALA A 169 -26.88 -13.65 12.53
CA ALA A 169 -26.64 -13.58 13.97
C ALA A 169 -27.46 -12.48 14.64
N THR A 170 -27.50 -11.29 14.02
CA THR A 170 -28.25 -10.14 14.56
C THR A 170 -29.75 -10.43 14.58
N ASP A 171 -30.30 -11.00 13.51
CA ASP A 171 -31.72 -11.36 13.41
C ASP A 171 -32.13 -12.42 14.43
N SER A 172 -31.29 -13.45 14.62
CA SER A 172 -31.52 -14.51 15.61
C SER A 172 -31.55 -13.97 17.05
N LEU A 173 -30.64 -13.04 17.37
CA LEU A 173 -30.57 -12.43 18.70
C LEU A 173 -31.70 -11.41 18.95
N LEU A 174 -32.10 -10.65 17.93
CA LEU A 174 -33.25 -9.73 18.03
C LEU A 174 -34.55 -10.51 18.25
N ASN A 175 -34.69 -11.68 17.61
CA ASN A 175 -35.87 -12.53 17.72
C ASN A 175 -35.68 -13.70 18.70
N TYR A 176 -34.82 -13.51 19.72
CA TYR A 176 -34.47 -14.56 20.69
C TYR A 176 -35.69 -15.20 21.36
N GLU A 177 -36.69 -14.40 21.70
CA GLU A 177 -37.95 -14.88 22.29
C GLU A 177 -38.65 -15.88 21.37
N THR A 178 -38.76 -15.56 20.08
CA THR A 178 -39.41 -16.42 19.08
C THR A 178 -38.66 -17.75 18.94
N VAL A 179 -37.33 -17.71 18.89
CA VAL A 179 -36.52 -18.94 18.81
C VAL A 179 -36.76 -19.84 20.03
N LYS A 180 -36.85 -19.25 21.23
CA LYS A 180 -37.14 -19.98 22.46
C LYS A 180 -38.56 -20.52 22.54
N TYR A 181 -39.56 -19.78 22.04
CA TYR A 181 -40.95 -20.23 22.01
C TYR A 181 -41.14 -21.47 21.14
N TYR A 182 -40.42 -21.57 20.03
CA TYR A 182 -40.53 -22.70 19.09
C TYR A 182 -39.51 -23.84 19.36
N GLY A 183 -38.56 -23.67 20.29
CA GLY A 183 -37.55 -24.69 20.60
C GLY A 183 -36.60 -25.01 19.44
N ASN A 184 -36.35 -24.00 18.58
CA ASN A 184 -35.60 -24.16 17.32
C ASN A 184 -34.13 -23.73 17.44
N GLU A 185 -33.52 -23.77 18.63
CA GLU A 185 -32.15 -23.29 18.85
C GLU A 185 -31.13 -24.06 18.01
N VAL A 186 -31.29 -25.38 17.90
CA VAL A 186 -30.36 -26.23 17.12
C VAL A 186 -30.41 -25.86 15.64
N TYR A 187 -31.61 -25.54 15.11
CA TYR A 187 -31.78 -25.13 13.73
C TYR A 187 -31.11 -23.78 13.44
N GLU A 188 -31.27 -22.79 14.32
CA GLU A 188 -30.63 -21.48 14.16
C GLU A 188 -29.09 -21.56 14.26
N VAL A 189 -28.58 -22.40 15.17
CA VAL A 189 -27.14 -22.67 15.28
C VAL A 189 -26.60 -23.34 14.02
N ASP A 190 -27.34 -24.29 13.45
CA ASP A 190 -26.95 -24.97 12.21
C ASP A 190 -27.01 -24.02 11.00
N ARG A 191 -28.03 -23.17 10.91
CA ARG A 191 -28.14 -22.09 9.90
C ARG A 191 -26.95 -21.14 9.98
N PHE A 192 -26.56 -20.73 11.18
CA PHE A 192 -25.39 -19.88 11.40
C PHE A 192 -24.09 -20.61 11.05
N ARG A 193 -23.95 -21.89 11.40
CA ARG A 193 -22.79 -22.73 11.03
C ARG A 193 -22.60 -22.76 9.50
N HIS A 194 -23.65 -23.04 8.73
CA HIS A 194 -23.57 -23.06 7.26
C HIS A 194 -23.17 -21.69 6.69
N ALA A 195 -23.68 -20.59 7.28
CA ALA A 195 -23.28 -19.24 6.87
C ALA A 195 -21.79 -18.99 7.15
N ILE A 196 -21.28 -19.41 8.31
CA ILE A 196 -19.86 -19.30 8.67
C ILE A 196 -18.98 -20.15 7.77
N GLU A 197 -19.37 -21.39 7.44
CA GLU A 197 -18.60 -22.24 6.51
C GLU A 197 -18.48 -21.59 5.13
N SER A 198 -19.57 -21.00 4.63
CA SER A 198 -19.56 -20.26 3.35
C SER A 198 -18.65 -19.02 3.39
N PHE A 199 -18.62 -18.31 4.53
CA PHE A 199 -17.73 -17.18 4.76
C PHE A 199 -16.27 -17.62 4.83
N GLN A 200 -15.97 -18.69 5.57
CA GLN A 200 -14.60 -19.23 5.70
C GLN A 200 -14.03 -19.66 4.34
N LEU A 201 -14.85 -20.25 3.48
CA LEU A 201 -14.44 -20.63 2.13
C LEU A 201 -14.13 -19.39 1.25
N ALA A 202 -14.92 -18.33 1.37
CA ALA A 202 -14.67 -17.05 0.70
C ALA A 202 -13.42 -16.33 1.26
N GLU A 203 -13.25 -16.34 2.58
CA GLU A 203 -12.08 -15.80 3.27
C GLU A 203 -10.81 -16.54 2.87
N TRP A 204 -10.84 -17.87 2.82
CA TRP A 204 -9.71 -18.68 2.35
C TRP A 204 -9.33 -18.31 0.91
N ARG A 205 -10.30 -18.16 -0.01
CA ARG A 205 -10.03 -17.70 -1.38
C ARG A 205 -9.41 -16.31 -1.43
N SER A 206 -9.91 -15.38 -0.61
CA SER A 206 -9.39 -14.01 -0.50
C SER A 206 -7.94 -14.00 0.02
N ASN A 207 -7.64 -14.80 1.04
CA ASN A 207 -6.28 -14.93 1.60
C ASN A 207 -5.34 -15.69 0.67
N ALA A 208 -5.81 -16.77 0.03
CA ALA A 208 -5.04 -17.50 -0.98
C ALA A 208 -4.67 -16.61 -2.17
N SER A 209 -5.59 -15.75 -2.63
CA SER A 209 -5.30 -14.78 -3.69
C SER A 209 -4.22 -13.75 -3.28
N LEU A 210 -4.18 -13.36 -1.99
CA LEU A 210 -3.14 -12.48 -1.46
C LEU A 210 -1.79 -13.20 -1.38
N ALA A 211 -1.77 -14.46 -0.95
CA ALA A 211 -0.56 -15.28 -0.93
C ALA A 211 0.00 -15.48 -2.34
N LEU A 212 -0.87 -15.75 -3.33
CA LEU A 212 -0.48 -15.86 -4.74
C LEU A 212 0.12 -14.56 -5.27
N LEU A 213 -0.48 -13.40 -4.96
CA LEU A 213 0.08 -12.10 -5.33
C LEU A 213 1.49 -11.91 -4.76
N ASN A 214 1.67 -12.17 -3.46
CA ASN A 214 2.98 -12.07 -2.82
C ASN A 214 3.99 -13.04 -3.45
N PHE A 215 3.58 -14.27 -3.77
CA PHE A 215 4.44 -15.24 -4.43
C PHE A 215 4.88 -14.77 -5.82
N LEU A 216 3.95 -14.27 -6.64
CA LEU A 216 4.25 -13.73 -7.97
C LEU A 216 5.17 -12.51 -7.89
N GLN A 217 4.92 -11.59 -6.96
CA GLN A 217 5.76 -10.41 -6.75
C GLN A 217 7.16 -10.78 -6.29
N ASN A 218 7.31 -11.66 -5.30
CA ASN A 218 8.63 -12.13 -4.85
C ASN A 218 9.37 -12.91 -5.95
N GLY A 219 8.65 -13.73 -6.72
CA GLY A 219 9.21 -14.43 -7.89
C GLY A 219 9.71 -13.46 -8.95
N LEU A 220 8.93 -12.42 -9.28
CA LEU A 220 9.31 -11.35 -10.20
C LEU A 220 10.54 -10.58 -9.74
N ILE A 221 10.58 -10.21 -8.47
CA ILE A 221 11.72 -9.55 -7.84
C ILE A 221 12.96 -10.44 -7.93
N GLY A 222 12.83 -11.73 -7.59
CA GLY A 222 13.93 -12.70 -7.64
C GLY A 222 14.45 -12.93 -9.05
N LEU A 223 13.56 -13.05 -10.04
CA LEU A 223 13.93 -13.18 -11.46
C LEU A 223 14.60 -11.91 -11.99
N GLY A 224 14.05 -10.73 -11.68
CA GLY A 224 14.63 -9.45 -12.07
C GLY A 224 16.00 -9.22 -11.44
N MET A 225 16.18 -9.59 -10.18
CA MET A 225 17.46 -9.53 -9.48
C MET A 225 18.46 -10.51 -10.08
N THR A 226 18.06 -11.76 -10.33
CA THR A 226 18.95 -12.77 -10.95
C THR A 226 19.38 -12.36 -12.37
N ALA A 227 18.44 -11.92 -13.20
CA ALA A 227 18.74 -11.46 -14.56
C ALA A 227 19.66 -10.24 -14.56
N GLY A 228 19.40 -9.26 -13.68
CA GLY A 228 20.27 -8.10 -13.50
C GLY A 228 21.65 -8.49 -12.99
N SER A 229 21.74 -9.42 -12.03
CA SER A 229 23.01 -9.92 -11.49
C SER A 229 23.88 -10.61 -12.54
N VAL A 230 23.29 -11.45 -13.40
CA VAL A 230 24.01 -12.13 -14.48
C VAL A 230 24.53 -11.13 -15.51
N LEU A 231 23.75 -10.10 -15.84
CA LEU A 231 24.16 -9.07 -16.79
C LEU A 231 25.30 -8.21 -16.22
N VAL A 232 25.22 -7.81 -14.95
CA VAL A 232 26.31 -7.08 -14.27
C VAL A 232 27.57 -7.95 -14.24
N ALA A 233 27.47 -9.23 -13.89
CA ALA A 233 28.60 -10.14 -13.88
C ALA A 233 29.25 -10.29 -15.28
N TYR A 234 28.44 -10.33 -16.33
CA TYR A 234 28.92 -10.38 -17.71
C TYR A 234 29.68 -9.10 -18.11
N LEU A 235 29.14 -7.91 -17.82
CA LEU A 235 29.82 -6.64 -18.15
C LEU A 235 31.09 -6.39 -17.30
N ILE A 236 31.12 -6.80 -16.03
CA ILE A 236 32.33 -6.71 -15.21
C ILE A 236 33.45 -7.58 -15.81
N THR A 237 33.11 -8.79 -16.26
CA THR A 237 34.07 -9.77 -16.77
C THR A 237 34.53 -9.49 -18.20
N VAL A 238 33.69 -8.92 -19.06
CA VAL A 238 33.98 -8.71 -20.48
C VAL A 238 34.48 -7.30 -20.80
N ASP A 239 33.86 -6.25 -20.25
CA ASP A 239 34.17 -4.86 -20.61
C ASP A 239 35.08 -4.15 -19.58
N HIS A 240 35.27 -4.72 -18.38
CA HIS A 240 36.10 -4.17 -17.28
C HIS A 240 35.80 -2.71 -16.88
N GLN A 241 34.63 -2.17 -17.24
CA GLN A 241 34.24 -0.79 -16.92
C GLN A 241 33.49 -0.65 -15.58
N LEU A 242 33.02 -1.76 -15.02
CA LEU A 242 32.17 -1.78 -13.82
C LEU A 242 32.84 -2.52 -12.67
N THR A 243 32.61 -2.06 -11.44
CA THR A 243 33.22 -2.61 -10.22
C THR A 243 32.25 -3.51 -9.45
N VAL A 244 32.78 -4.25 -8.47
CA VAL A 244 31.94 -5.02 -7.52
C VAL A 244 31.00 -4.10 -6.72
N GLY A 245 31.37 -2.82 -6.56
CA GLY A 245 30.52 -1.84 -5.88
C GLY A 245 29.23 -1.54 -6.64
N ASP A 246 29.32 -1.46 -7.95
CA ASP A 246 28.18 -1.23 -8.85
C ASP A 246 27.14 -2.35 -8.77
N TYR A 247 27.58 -3.60 -8.56
CA TYR A 247 26.70 -4.74 -8.35
C TYR A 247 25.87 -4.62 -7.07
N VAL A 248 26.52 -4.26 -5.95
CA VAL A 248 25.86 -4.08 -4.66
C VAL A 248 24.89 -2.89 -4.72
N LEU A 249 25.26 -1.83 -5.43
CA LEU A 249 24.41 -0.65 -5.66
C LEU A 249 23.17 -1.01 -6.45
N PHE A 250 23.31 -1.69 -7.58
CA PHE A 250 22.19 -2.15 -8.39
C PHE A 250 21.20 -3.00 -7.57
N THR A 251 21.72 -4.01 -6.87
CA THR A 251 20.91 -4.92 -6.05
C THR A 251 20.16 -4.17 -4.96
N THR A 252 20.85 -3.28 -4.23
CA THR A 252 20.24 -2.56 -3.12
C THR A 252 19.26 -1.51 -3.60
N TYR A 253 19.51 -0.89 -4.75
CA TYR A 253 18.64 0.11 -5.33
C TYR A 253 17.32 -0.51 -5.83
N ILE A 254 17.40 -1.66 -6.49
CA ILE A 254 16.24 -2.45 -6.89
C ILE A 254 15.37 -2.81 -5.69
N LEU A 255 15.96 -3.32 -4.61
CA LEU A 255 15.23 -3.64 -3.37
C LEU A 255 14.54 -2.41 -2.75
N GLN A 256 15.20 -1.26 -2.79
CA GLN A 256 14.62 -0.02 -2.27
C GLN A 256 13.49 0.53 -3.13
N LEU A 257 13.56 0.38 -4.46
CA LEU A 257 12.45 0.71 -5.35
C LEU A 257 11.25 -0.22 -5.14
N TYR A 258 11.46 -1.50 -4.84
CA TYR A 258 10.34 -2.42 -4.64
C TYR A 258 9.49 -2.11 -3.41
N SER A 259 10.10 -1.58 -2.34
CA SER A 259 9.37 -1.25 -1.12
C SER A 259 8.17 -0.30 -1.37
N PRO A 260 8.34 0.88 -2.00
CA PRO A 260 7.22 1.77 -2.33
C PRO A 260 6.33 1.23 -3.47
N LEU A 261 6.85 0.42 -4.39
CA LEU A 261 6.03 -0.21 -5.44
C LEU A 261 5.04 -1.25 -4.89
N ASN A 262 5.36 -1.96 -3.80
CA ASN A 262 4.42 -2.86 -3.15
C ASN A 262 3.19 -2.10 -2.61
N PHE A 263 3.42 -0.88 -2.09
CA PHE A 263 2.35 -0.02 -1.63
C PHE A 263 1.46 0.47 -2.78
N PHE A 264 2.02 0.67 -3.99
CA PHE A 264 1.28 1.11 -5.19
C PHE A 264 0.08 0.23 -5.55
N GLY A 265 0.17 -1.08 -5.37
CA GLY A 265 -0.99 -1.98 -5.59
C GLY A 265 -2.18 -1.64 -4.68
N THR A 266 -1.91 -1.17 -3.47
CA THR A 266 -2.96 -0.73 -2.54
C THR A 266 -3.54 0.63 -2.96
N VAL A 267 -2.72 1.51 -3.54
CA VAL A 267 -3.09 2.85 -4.00
C VAL A 267 -4.11 2.85 -5.10
N TYR A 268 -3.89 2.03 -6.13
CA TYR A 268 -4.79 1.95 -7.27
C TYR A 268 -6.24 1.72 -6.81
N ARG A 269 -6.41 0.83 -5.83
CA ARG A 269 -7.71 0.57 -5.22
C ARG A 269 -8.27 1.77 -4.44
N PHE A 270 -7.43 2.54 -3.75
CA PHE A 270 -7.88 3.73 -3.03
C PHE A 270 -8.35 4.84 -3.98
N VAL A 271 -7.68 5.02 -5.11
CA VAL A 271 -8.08 6.00 -6.13
C VAL A 271 -9.42 5.62 -6.76
N ASP A 272 -9.60 4.35 -7.15
CA ASP A 272 -10.87 3.87 -7.71
C ASP A 272 -12.04 4.02 -6.71
N VAL A 273 -11.81 3.74 -5.43
CA VAL A 273 -12.84 3.88 -4.39
C VAL A 273 -13.16 5.36 -4.10
N GLY A 274 -12.15 6.23 -4.09
CA GLY A 274 -12.33 7.67 -3.89
C GLY A 274 -13.12 8.32 -5.04
N PHE A 275 -12.83 7.92 -6.27
CA PHE A 275 -13.52 8.44 -7.46
C PHE A 275 -14.99 7.98 -7.51
N ALA A 276 -15.27 6.73 -7.11
CA ALA A 276 -16.64 6.22 -7.02
C ALA A 276 -17.50 6.94 -5.97
N PHE A 277 -16.90 7.43 -4.89
CA PHE A 277 -17.61 8.19 -3.85
C PHE A 277 -17.96 9.62 -4.30
N CYS A 278 -17.08 10.24 -5.09
CA CYS A 278 -17.27 11.59 -5.61
C CYS A 278 -18.36 11.68 -6.68
N PHE A 279 -18.62 10.59 -7.43
CA PHE A 279 -19.66 10.53 -8.46
C PHE A 279 -21.03 10.03 -7.98
N CYS A 280 -21.14 9.52 -6.75
CA CYS A 280 -22.39 8.99 -6.20
C CYS A 280 -23.21 10.01 -5.40
N TYR A 281 -22.79 11.28 -5.35
CA TYR A 281 -23.52 12.39 -4.74
C TYR A 281 -23.74 13.52 -5.75
#